data_AF-A0A7Y2NHR7-F1
#
_entry.id   AF-A0A7Y2NHR7-F1
#
_cell.length_a   1.000
_cell.length_b   1.000
_cell.length_c   1.000
_cell.angle_alpha   90.00
_cell.angle_beta   90.00
_cell.angle_gamma   90.00
#
_symmetry.space_group_name_H-M   'P 1'
#
loop_
_entity.id
_entity.type
_entity.pdbx_description
1 polymer ?
#
loop_
_entity_poly.entity_id
_entity_poly.type
_entity_poly.pdbx_seq_one_letter_code
_entity_poly.pdbx_strand_id
1 'polypeptide(L)'
;MGDGSKIFDQMNDRSREVFRRVVEGYLESGDPVGSRTLTRSMSERVSAATIRNVMQDLEFLGLLDSPHISAGRIPTELGLRMFVDGILEIGDLTDDDRGKIDATLGTNAPDVAGMLDKVGSALSGLTQGASLVLAPKYEAPIKHIEFVGLGPDRALVVLVFADGHVENRVFTPPPGQTASSMREAANFLSALAEGHTLSELGGVIKREISARRQELDDLARDLVESGVAIWENRGER
;
A
#
# COMPACT_ATOMS: atom_id res chain seq x y z
N MET A 1 -3.88 3.41 -22.17
CA MET A 1 -3.88 2.88 -23.56
C MET A 1 -2.64 3.44 -24.25
N GLY A 2 -1.53 2.71 -24.11
CA GLY A 2 -0.19 3.18 -24.46
C GLY A 2 0.21 2.84 -25.89
N ASP A 3 1.34 3.42 -26.31
CA ASP A 3 1.96 3.35 -27.65
C ASP A 3 2.06 1.92 -28.23
N GLY A 4 2.14 0.89 -27.38
CA GLY A 4 2.19 -0.52 -27.78
C GLY A 4 0.97 -1.01 -28.58
N SER A 5 -0.23 -0.45 -28.34
CA SER A 5 -1.43 -0.79 -29.11
C SER A 5 -1.34 -0.35 -30.57
N LYS A 6 -0.63 0.76 -30.85
CA LYS A 6 -0.47 1.28 -32.21
C LYS A 6 0.52 0.46 -33.03
N ILE A 7 1.58 -0.04 -32.39
CA ILE A 7 2.57 -0.92 -33.03
C ILE A 7 1.91 -2.25 -33.40
N PHE A 8 1.08 -2.80 -32.52
CA PHE A 8 0.35 -4.03 -32.78
C PHE A 8 -0.54 -3.93 -34.03
N ASP A 9 -1.32 -2.85 -34.17
CA ASP A 9 -2.20 -2.63 -35.32
C ASP A 9 -1.46 -2.47 -36.66
N GLN A 10 -0.19 -2.08 -36.64
CA GLN A 10 0.65 -1.96 -37.83
C GLN A 10 1.33 -3.27 -38.23
N MET A 11 1.35 -4.27 -37.35
CA MET A 11 1.93 -5.59 -37.64
C MET A 11 0.92 -6.47 -38.38
N ASN A 12 1.37 -7.09 -39.48
CA ASN A 12 0.60 -8.15 -40.13
C ASN A 12 0.57 -9.43 -39.27
N ASP A 13 -0.35 -10.35 -39.59
CA ASP A 13 -0.58 -11.58 -38.83
C ASP A 13 0.68 -12.44 -38.67
N ARG A 14 1.54 -12.45 -39.71
CA ARG A 14 2.80 -13.18 -39.68
C ARG A 14 3.79 -12.57 -38.69
N SER A 15 3.97 -11.26 -38.68
CA SER A 15 4.85 -10.56 -37.74
C SER A 15 4.36 -10.76 -36.31
N ARG A 16 3.03 -10.73 -36.09
CA ARG A 16 2.42 -11.03 -34.78
C ARG A 16 2.71 -12.46 -34.35
N GLU A 17 2.58 -13.44 -35.25
CA GLU A 17 2.87 -14.84 -34.95
C GLU A 17 4.36 -15.08 -34.66
N VAL A 18 5.26 -14.57 -35.51
CA VAL A 18 6.71 -14.70 -35.30
C VAL A 18 7.09 -14.09 -33.97
N PHE A 19 6.60 -12.89 -33.66
CA PHE A 19 6.85 -12.24 -32.39
C PHE A 19 6.35 -13.07 -31.20
N ARG A 20 5.09 -13.52 -31.23
CA ARG A 20 4.51 -14.39 -30.18
C ARG A 20 5.38 -15.61 -29.90
N ARG A 21 5.78 -16.32 -30.96
CA ARG A 21 6.60 -17.54 -30.84
C ARG A 21 8.00 -17.28 -30.31
N VAL A 22 8.60 -16.13 -30.62
CA VAL A 22 9.88 -15.72 -30.03
C VAL A 22 9.72 -15.49 -28.53
N VAL A 23 8.67 -14.77 -28.11
CA VAL A 23 8.44 -14.50 -26.69
C VAL A 23 8.13 -15.78 -25.93
N GLU A 24 7.21 -16.63 -26.42
CA GLU A 24 6.88 -17.94 -25.81
C GLU A 24 8.14 -18.80 -25.65
N GLY A 25 8.92 -18.97 -26.73
CA GLY A 25 10.14 -19.77 -26.68
C GLY A 25 11.17 -19.22 -25.69
N TYR A 26 11.31 -17.90 -25.60
CA TYR A 26 12.20 -17.26 -24.63
C TYR A 26 11.71 -17.43 -23.18
N LEU A 27 10.40 -17.33 -22.92
CA LEU A 27 9.83 -17.54 -21.58
C LEU A 27 9.96 -19.00 -21.12
N GLU A 28 9.94 -19.96 -22.05
CA GLU A 28 10.12 -21.38 -21.75
C GLU A 28 11.59 -21.75 -21.46
N SER A 29 12.55 -21.25 -22.25
CA SER A 29 13.95 -21.69 -22.15
C SER A 29 14.92 -20.67 -21.54
N GLY A 30 14.60 -19.38 -21.57
CA GLY A 30 15.52 -18.29 -21.26
C GLY A 30 16.60 -18.04 -22.32
N ASP A 31 16.61 -18.82 -23.40
CA ASP A 31 17.63 -18.76 -24.46
C ASP A 31 17.18 -17.93 -25.67
N PRO A 32 18.11 -17.29 -26.42
CA PRO A 32 17.78 -16.60 -27.66
C PRO A 32 17.13 -17.53 -28.71
N VAL A 33 16.06 -17.05 -29.35
CA VAL A 33 15.27 -17.87 -30.28
C VAL A 33 15.70 -17.62 -31.72
N GLY A 34 16.05 -18.70 -32.43
CA GLY A 34 16.51 -18.65 -33.82
C GLY A 34 15.41 -18.89 -34.84
N SER A 35 15.54 -18.31 -36.05
CA SER A 35 14.56 -18.48 -37.14
C SER A 35 14.33 -19.93 -37.54
N ARG A 36 15.37 -20.78 -37.50
CA ARG A 36 15.23 -22.22 -37.79
C ARG A 36 14.36 -22.94 -36.77
N THR A 37 14.47 -22.59 -35.49
CA THR A 37 13.64 -23.16 -34.42
C THR A 37 12.17 -22.84 -34.66
N LEU A 38 11.88 -21.60 -35.04
CA LEU A 38 10.52 -21.12 -35.31
C LEU A 38 9.85 -21.78 -36.52
N THR A 39 10.61 -22.12 -37.57
CA THR A 39 10.01 -22.75 -38.78
C THR A 39 9.17 -24.00 -38.49
N ARG A 40 9.44 -24.71 -37.39
CA ARG A 40 8.73 -25.94 -37.00
C ARG A 40 7.39 -25.69 -36.30
N SER A 41 7.20 -24.50 -35.71
CA SER A 41 6.05 -24.14 -34.90
C SER A 41 5.14 -23.08 -35.53
N MET A 42 5.50 -22.56 -36.71
CA MET A 42 4.66 -21.65 -37.48
C MET A 42 3.44 -22.37 -38.08
N SER A 43 2.30 -21.68 -38.08
CA SER A 43 1.06 -22.11 -38.73
C SER A 43 1.19 -22.16 -40.26
N GLU A 44 1.90 -21.20 -40.84
CA GLU A 44 2.22 -21.12 -42.27
C GLU A 44 3.59 -21.75 -42.57
N ARG A 45 3.74 -22.41 -43.72
CA ARG A 45 5.04 -22.88 -44.20
C ARG A 45 5.91 -21.73 -44.70
N VAL A 46 6.70 -21.14 -43.80
CA VAL A 46 7.63 -20.05 -44.11
C VAL A 46 9.09 -20.49 -43.97
N SER A 47 9.96 -19.94 -44.81
CA SER A 47 11.39 -20.23 -44.76
C SER A 47 12.08 -19.56 -43.57
N ALA A 48 13.18 -20.13 -43.09
CA ALA A 48 13.99 -19.51 -42.03
C ALA A 48 14.57 -18.15 -42.44
N ALA A 49 14.75 -17.89 -43.75
CA ALA A 49 15.18 -16.59 -44.26
C ALA A 49 14.06 -15.54 -44.11
N THR A 50 12.81 -15.92 -44.44
CA THR A 50 11.64 -15.06 -44.26
C THR A 50 11.42 -14.70 -42.78
N ILE A 51 11.51 -15.68 -41.88
CA ILE A 51 11.39 -15.45 -40.44
C ILE A 51 12.52 -14.55 -39.93
N ARG A 52 13.75 -14.72 -40.43
CA ARG A 52 14.88 -13.83 -40.09
C ARG A 52 14.60 -12.38 -40.48
N ASN A 53 14.05 -12.13 -41.67
CA ASN A 53 13.70 -10.77 -42.09
C ASN A 53 12.63 -10.16 -41.19
N VAL A 54 11.57 -10.92 -40.87
CA VAL A 54 10.52 -10.47 -39.94
C VAL A 54 11.10 -10.15 -38.56
N MET A 55 11.99 -10.99 -38.04
CA MET A 55 12.66 -10.73 -36.76
C MET A 55 13.55 -9.48 -36.81
N GLN A 56 14.15 -9.17 -37.96
CA GLN A 56 14.93 -7.93 -38.14
C GLN A 56 14.01 -6.70 -38.18
N ASP A 57 12.83 -6.80 -38.78
CA ASP A 57 11.83 -5.72 -38.75
C ASP A 57 11.33 -5.48 -37.31
N LEU A 58 11.09 -6.56 -36.55
CA LEU A 58 10.70 -6.49 -35.14
C LEU A 58 11.81 -5.89 -34.24
N GLU A 59 13.07 -6.15 -34.57
CA GLU A 59 14.23 -5.53 -33.94
C GLU A 59 14.31 -4.03 -34.27
N PHE A 60 14.05 -3.64 -35.52
CA PHE A 60 13.97 -2.24 -35.91
C PHE A 60 12.83 -1.49 -35.20
N LEU A 61 11.73 -2.18 -34.91
CA LEU A 61 10.62 -1.67 -34.09
C LEU A 61 10.94 -1.64 -32.58
N GLY A 62 12.11 -2.11 -32.15
CA GLY A 62 12.54 -2.13 -30.76
C GLY A 62 11.88 -3.21 -29.90
N LEU A 63 11.20 -4.18 -30.51
CA LEU A 63 10.49 -5.26 -29.81
C LEU A 63 11.38 -6.47 -29.52
N LEU A 64 12.38 -6.69 -30.38
CA LEU A 64 13.37 -7.75 -30.25
C LEU A 64 14.78 -7.14 -30.21
N ASP A 65 15.71 -7.89 -29.63
CA ASP A 65 17.14 -7.57 -29.64
C ASP A 65 17.96 -8.85 -29.84
N SER A 66 19.26 -8.69 -30.07
CA SER A 66 20.20 -9.76 -30.39
C SER A 66 21.39 -9.68 -29.43
N PRO A 67 21.59 -10.65 -28.52
CA PRO A 67 22.77 -10.62 -27.64
C PRO A 67 24.08 -10.71 -28.42
N HIS A 68 24.07 -11.45 -29.54
CA HIS A 68 25.12 -11.47 -30.57
C HIS A 68 24.50 -11.65 -31.95
N ILE A 69 25.19 -11.19 -33.01
CA ILE A 69 24.71 -11.18 -34.41
C ILE A 69 24.16 -12.55 -34.89
N SER A 70 24.69 -13.67 -34.36
CA SER A 70 24.32 -15.03 -34.75
C SER A 70 23.47 -15.81 -33.74
N ALA A 71 23.21 -15.27 -32.55
CA ALA A 71 22.68 -16.05 -31.43
C ALA A 71 21.15 -16.32 -31.52
N GLY A 72 20.42 -15.54 -32.31
CA GLY A 72 18.95 -15.54 -32.31
C GLY A 72 18.42 -14.18 -31.89
N ARG A 73 17.18 -14.13 -31.42
CA ARG A 73 16.56 -12.91 -30.88
C ARG A 73 15.99 -13.16 -29.49
N ILE A 74 16.04 -12.13 -28.65
CA ILE A 74 15.40 -12.07 -27.34
C ILE A 74 14.39 -10.92 -27.34
N PRO A 75 13.29 -11.01 -26.59
CA PRO A 75 12.39 -9.88 -26.44
C PRO A 75 13.02 -8.77 -25.60
N THR A 76 12.80 -7.52 -26.00
CA THR A 76 13.15 -6.36 -25.17
C THR A 76 12.11 -6.18 -24.07
N GLU A 77 12.36 -5.29 -23.12
CA GLU A 77 11.35 -4.88 -22.13
C GLU A 77 10.07 -4.35 -22.81
N LEU A 78 10.23 -3.55 -23.88
CA LEU A 78 9.13 -3.07 -24.69
C LEU A 78 8.38 -4.22 -25.37
N GLY A 79 9.10 -5.19 -25.92
CA GLY A 79 8.53 -6.40 -26.49
C GLY A 79 7.72 -7.18 -25.47
N LEU A 80 8.28 -7.48 -24.30
CA LEU A 80 7.57 -8.20 -23.23
C LEU A 80 6.31 -7.45 -22.78
N ARG A 81 6.37 -6.12 -22.62
CA ARG A 81 5.20 -5.31 -22.29
C ARG A 81 4.12 -5.40 -23.38
N MET A 82 4.50 -5.25 -24.65
CA MET A 82 3.55 -5.36 -25.77
C MET A 82 2.92 -6.77 -25.86
N PHE A 83 3.72 -7.81 -25.59
CA PHE A 83 3.23 -9.18 -25.55
C PHE A 83 2.14 -9.36 -24.49
N VAL A 84 2.40 -8.90 -23.25
CA VAL A 84 1.41 -8.96 -22.16
C VAL A 84 0.18 -8.11 -22.45
N ASP A 85 0.35 -6.91 -22.98
CA ASP A 85 -0.75 -5.95 -23.14
C ASP A 85 -1.65 -6.23 -24.36
N GLY A 86 -1.16 -6.93 -25.39
CA GLY A 86 -1.86 -7.01 -26.68
C GLY A 86 -1.86 -8.37 -27.39
N ILE A 87 -1.08 -9.35 -26.94
CA ILE A 87 -0.97 -10.66 -27.62
C ILE A 87 -1.29 -11.83 -26.69
N LEU A 88 -1.02 -11.66 -25.39
CA LEU A 88 -1.36 -12.64 -24.39
C LEU A 88 -2.88 -12.76 -24.30
N GLU A 89 -3.44 -13.78 -24.95
CA GLU A 89 -4.81 -14.21 -24.72
C GLU A 89 -4.84 -14.89 -23.35
N ILE A 90 -5.11 -14.12 -22.31
CA ILE A 90 -5.30 -14.66 -20.96
C ILE A 90 -6.56 -15.53 -21.02
N GLY A 91 -6.38 -16.85 -21.01
CA GLY A 91 -7.46 -17.77 -20.76
C GLY A 91 -8.02 -17.59 -19.35
N ASP A 92 -9.28 -17.96 -19.14
CA ASP A 92 -9.85 -17.98 -17.80
C ASP A 92 -9.06 -18.95 -16.89
N LEU A 93 -9.02 -18.62 -15.60
CA LEU A 93 -8.52 -19.55 -14.59
C LEU A 93 -9.24 -20.89 -14.70
N THR A 94 -8.50 -21.98 -14.61
CA THR A 94 -9.11 -23.32 -14.58
C THR A 94 -9.96 -23.47 -13.30
N ASP A 95 -10.98 -24.32 -13.33
CA ASP A 95 -11.81 -24.58 -12.15
C ASP A 95 -10.98 -25.14 -10.97
N ASP A 96 -9.90 -25.86 -11.26
CA ASP A 96 -8.95 -26.35 -10.25
C ASP A 96 -8.16 -25.19 -9.60
N ASP A 97 -7.67 -24.25 -10.40
CA ASP A 97 -6.99 -23.06 -9.88
C ASP A 97 -7.95 -22.17 -9.08
N ARG A 98 -9.19 -22.01 -9.56
CA ARG A 98 -10.24 -21.29 -8.82
C ARG A 98 -10.54 -21.96 -7.49
N GLY A 99 -10.69 -23.29 -7.47
CA GLY A 99 -10.92 -24.06 -6.24
C GLY A 99 -9.78 -23.93 -5.22
N LYS A 100 -8.52 -23.93 -5.68
CA LYS A 100 -7.35 -23.69 -4.80
C LYS A 100 -7.33 -22.28 -4.22
N ILE A 101 -7.68 -21.27 -5.02
CA ILE A 101 -7.78 -19.87 -4.57
C ILE A 101 -8.88 -19.75 -3.52
N ASP A 102 -10.08 -20.29 -3.78
CA ASP A 102 -11.22 -20.23 -2.86
C ASP A 102 -10.92 -20.97 -1.55
N ALA A 103 -10.23 -22.11 -1.60
CA ALA A 103 -9.82 -22.86 -0.41
C ALA A 103 -8.82 -22.09 0.48
N THR A 104 -8.09 -21.12 -0.08
CA THR A 104 -7.17 -20.25 0.68
C THR A 104 -7.93 -19.25 1.55
N LEU A 105 -9.12 -18.83 1.09
CA LEU A 105 -10.02 -17.88 1.74
C LEU A 105 -10.96 -18.63 2.70
N GLY A 106 -10.43 -19.13 3.81
CA GLY A 106 -11.23 -19.83 4.82
C GLY A 106 -12.47 -19.04 5.25
N THR A 107 -13.60 -19.71 5.41
CA THR A 107 -14.94 -19.12 5.61
C THR A 107 -15.18 -18.35 6.92
N ASN A 108 -14.19 -18.27 7.82
CA ASN A 108 -14.37 -17.65 9.14
C ASN A 108 -13.06 -17.07 9.69
N ALA A 109 -12.73 -15.82 9.37
CA ALA A 109 -11.71 -15.09 10.10
C ALA A 109 -12.15 -13.65 10.39
N PRO A 110 -12.30 -13.24 11.67
CA PRO A 110 -12.43 -11.83 12.05
C PRO A 110 -11.10 -11.06 11.95
N ASP A 111 -10.02 -11.71 11.51
CA ASP A 111 -8.69 -11.15 11.38
C ASP A 111 -8.31 -10.92 9.91
N VAL A 112 -8.48 -9.67 9.47
CA VAL A 112 -8.11 -9.21 8.12
C VAL A 112 -6.61 -9.36 7.88
N ALA A 113 -5.76 -9.20 8.90
CA ALA A 113 -4.32 -9.31 8.74
C ALA A 113 -3.90 -10.74 8.37
N GLY A 114 -4.38 -11.74 9.13
CA GLY A 114 -4.13 -13.15 8.82
C GLY A 114 -4.69 -13.60 7.47
N MET A 115 -5.76 -12.98 6.97
CA MET A 115 -6.28 -13.23 5.62
C MET A 115 -5.32 -12.70 4.54
N LEU A 116 -4.80 -11.49 4.71
CA LEU A 116 -3.89 -10.88 3.75
C LEU A 116 -2.55 -11.63 3.69
N ASP A 117 -2.06 -12.15 4.80
CA ASP A 117 -0.85 -12.99 4.84
C ASP A 117 -1.03 -14.30 4.04
N LYS A 118 -2.21 -14.93 4.14
CA LYS A 118 -2.54 -16.13 3.36
C LYS A 118 -2.61 -15.83 1.87
N VAL A 119 -3.24 -14.71 1.49
CA VAL A 119 -3.30 -14.25 0.10
C VAL A 119 -1.89 -13.98 -0.43
N GLY A 120 -1.05 -13.29 0.34
CA GLY A 120 0.34 -13.03 -0.01
C GLY A 120 1.12 -14.32 -0.25
N SER A 121 0.99 -15.29 0.67
CA SER A 121 1.66 -16.59 0.57
C SER A 121 1.18 -17.41 -0.63
N ALA A 122 -0.12 -17.44 -0.90
CA ALA A 122 -0.68 -18.17 -2.04
C ALA A 122 -0.24 -17.57 -3.37
N LEU A 123 -0.26 -16.24 -3.50
CA LEU A 123 0.24 -15.55 -4.70
C LEU A 123 1.73 -15.82 -4.93
N SER A 124 2.54 -15.80 -3.87
CA SER A 124 3.96 -16.12 -3.98
C SER A 124 4.18 -17.57 -4.41
N GLY A 125 3.41 -18.52 -3.84
CA GLY A 125 3.47 -19.93 -4.22
C GLY A 125 3.08 -20.20 -5.68
N LEU A 126 2.06 -19.50 -6.19
CA LEU A 126 1.59 -19.65 -7.58
C LEU A 126 2.53 -19.00 -8.60
N THR A 127 3.08 -17.84 -8.27
CA THR A 127 3.89 -17.05 -9.22
C THR A 127 5.38 -17.32 -9.12
N GLN A 128 5.83 -18.03 -8.09
CA GLN A 128 7.24 -18.17 -7.69
C GLN A 128 7.95 -16.80 -7.52
N GLY A 129 7.18 -15.74 -7.29
CA GLY A 129 7.66 -14.38 -7.10
C GLY A 129 7.46 -13.87 -5.67
N ALA A 130 8.06 -12.72 -5.38
CA ALA A 130 7.75 -11.98 -4.16
C ALA A 130 6.34 -11.39 -4.27
N SER A 131 5.52 -11.59 -3.24
CA SER A 131 4.17 -11.05 -3.16
C SER A 131 4.10 -9.97 -2.10
N LEU A 132 3.45 -8.85 -2.42
CA LEU A 132 3.19 -7.75 -1.49
C LEU A 132 1.70 -7.45 -1.51
N VAL A 133 1.07 -7.51 -0.34
CA VAL A 133 -0.34 -7.16 -0.16
C VAL A 133 -0.41 -5.88 0.67
N LEU A 134 -1.03 -4.84 0.12
CA LEU A 134 -1.21 -3.56 0.80
C LEU A 134 -2.62 -3.49 1.37
N ALA A 135 -2.72 -3.47 2.70
CA ALA A 135 -3.96 -3.19 3.40
C ALA A 135 -4.11 -1.67 3.59
N PRO A 136 -5.27 -1.07 3.31
CA PRO A 136 -5.55 0.27 3.78
C PRO A 136 -5.51 0.27 5.32
N LYS A 137 -4.76 1.20 5.91
CA LYS A 137 -4.75 1.39 7.36
C LYS A 137 -6.07 2.07 7.75
N TYR A 138 -7.01 1.31 8.29
CA TYR A 138 -8.24 1.88 8.82
C TYR A 138 -7.96 2.35 10.26
N GLU A 139 -7.89 3.67 10.47
CA GLU A 139 -7.92 4.24 11.81
C GLU A 139 -9.36 4.58 12.15
N ALA A 140 -10.00 3.75 12.98
CA ALA A 140 -11.31 4.07 13.50
C ALA A 140 -11.22 5.31 14.42
N PRO A 141 -12.28 6.14 14.50
CA PRO A 141 -12.36 7.19 15.49
C PRO A 141 -12.25 6.66 16.92
N ILE A 142 -11.63 7.43 17.81
CA ILE A 142 -11.57 7.08 19.22
C ILE A 142 -12.92 7.41 19.87
N LYS A 143 -13.49 6.43 20.57
CA LYS A 143 -14.74 6.58 21.32
C LYS A 143 -14.49 6.90 22.78
N HIS A 144 -13.46 6.33 23.38
CA HIS A 144 -13.18 6.51 24.80
C HIS A 144 -11.69 6.32 25.13
N ILE A 145 -11.20 7.09 26.09
CA ILE A 145 -9.82 7.04 26.61
C ILE A 145 -9.88 6.93 28.13
N GLU A 146 -9.24 5.91 28.70
CA GLU A 146 -9.14 5.72 30.14
C GLU A 146 -7.67 5.55 30.57
N PHE A 147 -7.33 6.08 31.75
CA PHE A 147 -6.02 5.86 32.37
C PHE A 147 -6.17 5.03 33.65
N VAL A 148 -5.38 3.97 33.75
CA VAL A 148 -5.32 3.09 34.92
C VAL A 148 -3.91 3.16 35.51
N GLY A 149 -3.80 3.62 36.76
CA GLY A 149 -2.51 3.65 37.46
C GLY A 149 -2.02 2.22 37.76
N LEU A 150 -0.80 1.89 37.36
CA LEU A 150 -0.13 0.62 37.69
C LEU A 150 0.91 0.79 38.82
N GLY A 151 1.31 2.03 39.09
CA GLY A 151 2.28 2.40 40.12
C GLY A 151 2.69 3.88 39.97
N PRO A 152 3.70 4.36 40.73
CA PRO A 152 4.14 5.74 40.69
C PRO A 152 4.70 6.17 39.33
N ASP A 153 5.40 5.27 38.63
CA ASP A 153 6.09 5.58 37.36
C ASP A 153 5.48 4.85 36.15
N ARG A 154 4.31 4.24 36.31
CA ARG A 154 3.64 3.45 35.27
C ARG A 154 2.13 3.61 35.31
N ALA A 155 1.56 3.89 34.15
CA ALA A 155 0.13 3.91 33.92
C ALA A 155 -0.21 3.18 32.61
N LEU A 156 -1.39 2.59 32.55
CA LEU A 156 -1.96 2.01 31.35
C LEU A 156 -2.95 3.02 30.74
N VAL A 157 -2.84 3.30 29.45
CA VAL A 157 -3.91 3.93 28.68
C VAL A 157 -4.69 2.86 27.94
N VAL A 158 -6.01 2.92 28.08
CA VAL A 158 -6.98 2.09 27.38
C VAL A 158 -7.66 2.97 26.34
N LEU A 159 -7.51 2.63 25.06
CA LEU A 159 -8.13 3.31 23.93
C LEU A 159 -9.25 2.42 23.40
N VAL A 160 -10.48 2.90 23.42
CA VAL A 160 -11.63 2.22 22.81
C VAL A 160 -11.99 2.95 21.53
N PHE A 161 -11.98 2.23 20.41
CA PHE A 161 -12.31 2.76 19.11
C PHE A 161 -13.80 2.57 18.78
N ALA A 162 -14.31 3.35 17.82
CA ALA A 162 -15.72 3.34 17.43
C ALA A 162 -16.17 2.02 16.78
N ASP A 163 -15.22 1.25 16.22
CA ASP A 163 -15.43 -0.10 15.68
C ASP A 163 -15.40 -1.20 16.76
N GLY A 164 -15.20 -0.83 18.02
CA GLY A 164 -15.13 -1.76 19.15
C GLY A 164 -13.74 -2.34 19.40
N HIS A 165 -12.73 -1.98 18.59
CA HIS A 165 -11.35 -2.34 18.88
C HIS A 165 -10.89 -1.68 20.20
N VAL A 166 -10.05 -2.38 20.97
CA VAL A 166 -9.48 -1.87 22.22
C VAL A 166 -7.96 -2.02 22.18
N GLU A 167 -7.24 -0.92 22.37
CA GLU A 167 -5.78 -0.90 22.42
C GLU A 167 -5.30 -0.47 23.81
N ASN A 168 -4.31 -1.20 24.34
CA ASN A 168 -3.77 -1.02 25.68
C ASN A 168 -2.29 -0.67 25.58
N ARG A 169 -1.88 0.50 26.10
CA ARG A 169 -0.47 0.92 26.12
C ARG A 169 0.00 1.35 27.49
N VAL A 170 1.16 0.86 27.90
CA VAL A 170 1.81 1.32 29.13
C VAL A 170 2.65 2.56 28.82
N PHE A 171 2.54 3.58 29.67
CA PHE A 171 3.34 4.80 29.60
C PHE A 171 3.80 5.24 31.00
N THR A 172 4.78 6.13 31.03
CA THR A 172 5.26 6.75 32.27
C THR A 172 4.57 8.11 32.44
N PRO A 173 3.67 8.28 33.43
CA PRO A 173 3.02 9.55 33.67
C PRO A 173 4.03 10.59 34.21
N PRO A 174 3.78 11.89 34.00
CA PRO A 174 4.57 12.94 34.64
C PRO A 174 4.58 12.79 36.18
N PRO A 175 5.68 13.14 36.86
CA PRO A 175 5.77 13.01 38.30
C PRO A 175 4.74 13.91 39.01
N GLY A 176 4.20 13.42 40.12
CA GLY A 176 3.24 14.17 40.94
C GLY A 176 1.77 14.08 40.47
N GLN A 177 1.47 13.27 39.46
CA GLN A 177 0.09 13.07 39.02
C GLN A 177 -0.71 12.19 39.98
N THR A 178 -1.84 12.71 40.44
CA THR A 178 -2.79 12.00 41.28
C THR A 178 -3.78 11.20 40.43
N ALA A 179 -4.43 10.19 41.03
CA ALA A 179 -5.50 9.46 40.35
C ALA A 179 -6.66 10.37 39.89
N SER A 180 -6.95 11.45 40.62
CA SER A 180 -7.96 12.43 40.20
C SER A 180 -7.51 13.22 38.97
N SER A 181 -6.25 13.67 38.93
CA SER A 181 -5.70 14.41 37.77
C SER A 181 -5.70 13.55 36.50
N MET A 182 -5.38 12.26 36.61
CA MET A 182 -5.44 11.33 35.49
C MET A 182 -6.88 11.11 35.01
N ARG A 183 -7.83 10.97 35.92
CA ARG A 183 -9.25 10.83 35.55
C ARG A 183 -9.79 12.08 34.86
N GLU A 184 -9.39 13.25 35.32
CA GLU A 184 -9.75 14.53 34.70
C GLU A 184 -9.15 14.65 33.29
N ALA A 185 -7.88 14.28 33.12
CA ALA A 185 -7.25 14.21 31.81
C ALA A 185 -7.94 13.21 30.87
N ALA A 186 -8.30 12.02 31.36
CA ALA A 186 -9.02 11.01 30.59
C ALA A 186 -10.39 11.50 30.10
N ASN A 187 -11.15 12.18 30.98
CA ASN A 187 -12.44 12.77 30.63
C ASN A 187 -12.29 13.88 29.57
N PHE A 188 -11.29 14.75 29.73
CA PHE A 188 -10.99 15.81 28.77
C PHE A 188 -10.61 15.25 27.40
N LEU A 189 -9.71 14.27 27.37
CA LEU A 189 -9.28 13.61 26.14
C LEU A 189 -10.42 12.84 25.47
N SER A 190 -11.24 12.13 26.25
CA SER A 190 -12.41 11.41 25.72
C SER A 190 -13.43 12.36 25.07
N ALA A 191 -13.66 13.53 25.65
CA ALA A 191 -14.58 14.53 25.09
C ALA A 191 -14.05 15.12 23.76
N LEU A 192 -12.74 15.30 23.62
CA LEU A 192 -12.12 15.77 22.38
C LEU A 192 -11.94 14.67 21.33
N ALA A 193 -11.84 13.42 21.78
CA ALA A 193 -11.61 12.25 20.94
C ALA A 193 -12.81 11.91 20.05
N GLU A 194 -14.02 12.31 20.45
CA GLU A 194 -15.24 11.96 19.73
C GLU A 194 -15.16 12.40 18.25
N GLY A 195 -15.35 11.44 17.35
CA GLY A 195 -15.31 11.65 15.90
C GLY A 195 -13.92 11.82 15.29
N HIS A 196 -12.84 11.76 16.08
CA HIS A 196 -11.47 11.94 15.60
C HIS A 196 -10.66 10.65 15.67
N THR A 197 -9.81 10.42 14.67
CA THR A 197 -8.81 9.36 14.71
C THR A 197 -7.65 9.73 15.65
N LEU A 198 -6.84 8.74 16.05
CA LEU A 198 -5.65 9.00 16.87
C LEU A 198 -4.69 9.99 16.20
N SER A 199 -4.53 9.89 14.88
CA SER A 199 -3.69 10.79 14.09
C SER A 199 -4.18 12.24 14.08
N GLU A 200 -5.49 12.46 14.01
CA GLU A 200 -6.11 13.79 14.04
C GLU A 200 -6.12 14.39 15.46
N LEU A 201 -6.42 13.54 16.46
CA LEU A 201 -6.60 13.95 17.85
C LEU A 201 -5.35 14.65 18.41
N GLY A 202 -4.15 14.21 18.03
CA GLY A 202 -2.91 14.87 18.45
C GLY A 202 -2.81 16.34 18.01
N GLY A 203 -3.31 16.67 16.81
CA GLY A 203 -3.36 18.05 16.30
C GLY A 203 -4.46 18.88 16.98
N VAL A 204 -5.61 18.26 17.27
CA VAL A 204 -6.72 18.89 18.00
C VAL A 204 -6.29 19.24 19.43
N ILE A 205 -5.72 18.29 20.16
CA ILE A 205 -5.25 18.48 21.54
C ILE A 205 -4.23 19.61 21.62
N LYS A 206 -3.25 19.66 20.70
CA LYS A 206 -2.23 20.72 20.70
C LYS A 206 -2.84 22.13 20.54
N ARG A 207 -3.83 22.27 19.67
CA ARG A 207 -4.55 23.54 19.47
C ARG A 207 -5.33 23.92 20.71
N GLU A 208 -6.07 22.98 21.29
CA GLU A 208 -6.91 23.23 22.47
C GLU A 208 -6.09 23.59 23.71
N ILE A 209 -4.97 22.89 23.95
CA ILE A 209 -4.04 23.22 25.05
C ILE A 209 -3.47 24.63 24.88
N SER A 210 -3.11 25.00 23.65
CA SER A 210 -2.54 26.34 23.36
C SER A 210 -3.57 27.44 23.59
N ALA A 211 -4.81 27.24 23.14
CA ALA A 211 -5.91 28.19 23.32
C ALA A 211 -6.25 28.41 24.81
N ARG A 212 -6.43 27.33 25.57
CA ARG A 212 -6.74 27.41 27.01
C ARG A 212 -5.62 28.03 27.83
N ARG A 213 -4.35 27.77 27.46
CA ARG A 213 -3.21 28.39 28.12
C ARG A 213 -3.22 29.91 27.94
N GLN A 214 -3.53 30.38 26.73
CA GLN A 214 -3.63 31.81 26.45
C GLN A 214 -4.77 32.45 27.25
N GLU A 215 -5.94 31.81 27.34
CA GLU A 215 -7.08 32.29 28.13
C GLU A 215 -6.74 32.38 29.63
N LEU A 216 -6.04 31.38 30.18
CA LEU A 216 -5.57 31.41 31.57
C LEU A 216 -4.54 32.53 31.81
N ASP A 217 -3.62 32.75 30.88
CA ASP A 217 -2.60 33.79 30.98
C ASP A 217 -3.23 35.19 30.92
N ASP A 218 -4.28 35.39 30.13
CA ASP A 218 -5.01 36.65 30.04
C ASP A 218 -5.86 36.88 31.30
N LEU A 219 -6.62 35.88 31.78
CA LEU A 219 -7.43 36.01 33.00
C LEU A 219 -6.56 36.24 34.24
N ALA A 220 -5.40 35.57 34.32
CA ALA A 220 -4.44 35.79 35.39
C ALA A 220 -3.88 37.22 35.37
N ARG A 221 -3.61 37.76 34.18
CA ARG A 221 -3.17 39.16 34.01
C ARG A 221 -4.22 40.14 34.51
N ASP A 222 -5.48 39.97 34.07
CA ASP A 222 -6.59 40.82 34.49
C ASP A 222 -6.80 40.79 36.01
N LEU A 223 -6.68 39.60 36.62
CA LEU A 223 -6.82 39.44 38.07
C LEU A 223 -5.67 40.10 38.85
N VAL A 224 -4.44 40.04 38.32
CA VAL A 224 -3.29 40.73 38.92
C VAL A 224 -3.43 42.25 38.76
N GLU A 225 -3.73 42.76 37.57
CA GLU A 225 -3.88 44.19 37.31
C GLU A 225 -5.01 44.82 38.14
N SER A 226 -6.17 44.17 38.20
CA SER A 226 -7.28 44.60 39.06
C SER A 226 -6.94 44.51 40.56
N GLY A 227 -6.20 43.48 40.97
CA GLY A 227 -5.71 43.33 42.34
C GLY A 227 -4.71 44.43 42.74
N VAL A 228 -3.77 44.78 41.85
CA VAL A 228 -2.80 45.86 42.08
C VAL A 228 -3.49 47.23 42.13
N ALA A 229 -4.49 47.48 41.27
CA ALA A 229 -5.25 48.73 41.27
C ALA A 229 -6.02 48.98 42.59
N ILE A 230 -6.44 47.92 43.28
CA ILE A 230 -7.09 48.02 44.60
C ILE A 230 -6.08 48.40 45.71
N TRP A 231 -4.81 48.05 45.55
CA TRP A 231 -3.76 48.34 46.54
C TRP A 231 -3.19 49.75 46.41
N GLU A 232 -3.07 50.29 45.20
CA GLU A 232 -2.60 51.68 44.99
C GLU A 232 -3.59 52.73 45.52
N ASN A 233 -4.90 52.47 45.44
CA ASN A 233 -5.94 53.43 45.84
C ASN A 233 -6.19 53.54 47.37
N ARG A 234 -5.49 52.76 48.21
CA ARG A 234 -5.59 52.86 49.68
C ARG A 234 -4.61 53.88 50.29
N GLY A 235 -3.73 54.48 49.49
CA GLY A 235 -2.71 55.44 49.94
C GLY A 235 -3.09 56.92 49.86
N GLU A 236 -4.19 57.28 49.19
CA GLU A 236 -4.64 58.68 49.05
C GLU A 236 -5.83 58.95 49.98
N ARG A 237 -5.56 59.40 51.20
CA ARG A 237 -6.50 60.10 52.07
C ARG A 237 -5.82 61.25 52.78
#